data_AF-A0A939LT96-F1
#
_entry.id   AF-A0A939LT96-F1
#
_cell.length_a   1.000
_cell.length_b   1.000
_cell.length_c   1.000
_cell.angle_alpha   90.00
_cell.angle_beta   90.00
_cell.angle_gamma   90.00
#
_symmetry.space_group_name_H-M   'P 1'
#
loop_
_entity.id
_entity.type
_entity.pdbx_description
1 polymer ?
#
loop_
_entity_poly.entity_id
_entity_poly.type
_entity_poly.pdbx_seq_one_letter_code
_entity_poly.pdbx_strand_id
1 'polypeptide(L)'
;MTNDDLAVLEGRGLPRWRLALAGHVESSRVQRFVVAVILVNAVLLGLETDARVMASVGGAVRLLDTLCLAVFVVELVLKMLAYGTSFWRSGWRVFDFVVVGIALVPGAGPWAVLRSLRVLRVLRLLTVVPSLRKVVAAFLHAIPGLLGVTAVMAIFFYTASVLATQLFGETFPQWFGGIGASLYSLFQIMTLESWSMGIVRPVMEVHPYAWAFFVPFIMIATFTILNLFIGIIVSTMQELATGPEPVPEHGPGTETAAATVSPAAPAVPATLPALPRPAATQDDAAAETLALITRLEDDLRLLRARVEPTAAPATGPTVRTDHAAPGNDEAPAPGVNR
;
A
#
# COMPACT_ATOMS: atom_id res chain seq x y z
N MET A 1 7.10 -14.92 -14.28
CA MET A 1 8.26 -15.29 -13.45
C MET A 1 9.46 -14.94 -14.29
N THR A 2 10.41 -14.30 -13.64
CA THR A 2 11.61 -13.73 -14.26
C THR A 2 12.65 -14.85 -14.34
N ASN A 3 13.59 -14.77 -15.27
CA ASN A 3 14.71 -15.72 -15.42
C ASN A 3 15.46 -16.06 -14.10
N ASP A 4 15.29 -15.24 -13.06
CA ASP A 4 15.81 -15.45 -11.70
C ASP A 4 15.38 -16.78 -11.06
N ASP A 5 14.15 -17.26 -11.30
CA ASP A 5 13.68 -18.52 -10.69
C ASP A 5 14.46 -19.73 -11.22
N LEU A 6 14.83 -19.76 -12.51
CA LEU A 6 15.62 -20.83 -13.12
C LEU A 6 17.07 -20.82 -12.61
N ALA A 7 17.67 -19.65 -12.47
CA ALA A 7 19.03 -19.51 -11.91
C ALA A 7 19.11 -20.00 -10.45
N VAL A 8 18.06 -19.73 -9.65
CA VAL A 8 17.96 -20.24 -8.27
C VAL A 8 17.79 -21.76 -8.23
N LEU A 9 17.14 -22.36 -9.22
CA LEU A 9 16.97 -23.82 -9.32
C LEU A 9 18.26 -24.51 -9.77
N GLU A 10 19.01 -23.92 -10.69
CA GLU A 10 20.32 -24.43 -11.13
C GLU A 10 21.33 -24.46 -9.97
N GLY A 11 21.35 -23.41 -9.13
CA GLY A 11 22.20 -23.35 -7.94
C GLY A 11 21.88 -24.38 -6.85
N ARG A 12 20.71 -25.04 -6.91
CA ARG A 12 20.28 -26.07 -5.94
C ARG A 12 20.57 -27.51 -6.38
N GLY A 13 21.24 -27.71 -7.53
CA GLY A 13 21.64 -29.05 -7.99
C GLY A 13 20.45 -29.94 -8.40
N LEU A 14 19.36 -29.36 -8.91
CA LEU A 14 18.20 -30.13 -9.36
C LEU A 14 18.53 -31.00 -10.60
N PRO A 15 17.87 -32.17 -10.75
CA PRO A 15 18.12 -33.05 -11.87
C PRO A 15 17.75 -32.38 -13.21
N ARG A 16 18.55 -32.62 -14.25
CA ARG A 16 18.46 -31.95 -15.57
C ARG A 16 17.07 -32.00 -16.21
N TRP A 17 16.32 -33.08 -16.00
CA TRP A 17 14.95 -33.20 -16.54
C TRP A 17 13.97 -32.21 -15.90
N ARG A 18 14.15 -31.83 -14.62
CA ARG A 18 13.31 -30.82 -13.96
C ARG A 18 13.62 -29.41 -14.47
N LEU A 19 14.89 -29.12 -14.72
CA LEU A 19 15.31 -27.85 -15.31
C LEU A 19 14.79 -27.71 -16.74
N ALA A 20 14.88 -28.78 -17.55
CA ALA A 20 14.30 -28.80 -18.89
C ALA A 20 12.78 -28.63 -18.88
N LEU A 21 12.09 -29.29 -17.93
CA LEU A 21 10.65 -29.14 -17.74
C LEU A 21 10.26 -27.72 -17.32
N ALA A 22 10.98 -27.13 -16.36
CA ALA A 22 10.77 -25.75 -15.93
C ALA A 22 10.95 -24.78 -17.12
N GLY A 23 12.05 -24.90 -17.87
CA GLY A 23 12.29 -24.08 -19.06
C GLY A 23 11.22 -24.23 -20.14
N HIS A 24 10.65 -25.43 -20.31
CA HIS A 24 9.55 -25.65 -21.25
C HIS A 24 8.25 -24.98 -20.78
N VAL A 25 7.86 -25.20 -19.52
CA VAL A 25 6.64 -24.64 -18.92
C VAL A 25 6.68 -23.11 -18.85
N GLU A 26 7.86 -22.53 -18.65
CA GLU A 26 8.06 -21.08 -18.60
C GLU A 26 8.29 -20.43 -19.96
N SER A 27 8.33 -21.21 -21.04
CA SER A 27 8.54 -20.66 -22.37
C SER A 27 7.45 -19.64 -22.74
N SER A 28 7.82 -18.57 -23.45
CA SER A 28 6.88 -17.51 -23.84
C SER A 28 5.72 -18.01 -24.71
N ARG A 29 5.88 -19.18 -25.36
CA ARG A 29 4.80 -19.84 -26.13
C ARG A 29 3.77 -20.44 -25.19
N VAL A 30 4.22 -21.23 -24.20
CA VAL A 30 3.33 -21.83 -23.19
C VAL A 30 2.64 -20.75 -22.37
N GLN A 31 3.37 -19.71 -21.96
CA GLN A 31 2.77 -18.60 -21.21
C GLN A 31 1.69 -17.87 -22.03
N ARG A 32 1.94 -17.55 -23.31
CA ARG A 32 0.93 -16.94 -24.18
C ARG A 32 -0.28 -17.84 -24.41
N PHE A 33 -0.06 -19.15 -24.56
CA PHE A 33 -1.14 -20.13 -24.65
C PHE A 33 -2.00 -20.14 -23.39
N VAL A 34 -1.40 -20.21 -22.20
CA VAL A 34 -2.12 -20.17 -20.92
C VAL A 34 -2.91 -18.88 -20.79
N VAL A 35 -2.33 -17.71 -21.14
CA VAL A 35 -3.06 -16.44 -21.15
C VAL A 35 -4.27 -16.49 -22.07
N ALA A 36 -4.12 -17.00 -23.30
CA ALA A 36 -5.23 -17.13 -24.25
C ALA A 36 -6.35 -18.02 -23.68
N VAL A 37 -6.01 -19.16 -23.05
CA VAL A 37 -6.98 -20.04 -22.41
C VAL A 37 -7.69 -19.33 -21.25
N ILE A 38 -7.00 -18.50 -20.46
CA ILE A 38 -7.63 -17.71 -19.39
C ILE A 38 -8.61 -16.68 -19.97
N LEU A 39 -8.24 -15.99 -21.05
CA LEU A 39 -9.14 -15.02 -21.71
C LEU A 39 -10.40 -15.69 -22.27
N VAL A 40 -10.24 -16.84 -22.93
CA VAL A 40 -11.37 -17.65 -23.38
C VAL A 40 -12.24 -18.07 -22.18
N ASN A 41 -11.63 -18.55 -21.09
CA ASN A 41 -12.36 -18.96 -19.90
C ASN A 41 -13.14 -17.80 -19.25
N ALA A 42 -12.58 -16.60 -19.23
CA ALA A 42 -13.26 -15.40 -18.73
C ALA A 42 -14.49 -15.04 -19.58
N VAL A 43 -14.40 -15.17 -20.92
CA VAL A 43 -15.55 -14.98 -21.82
C VAL A 43 -16.63 -16.03 -21.55
N LEU A 44 -16.24 -17.31 -21.43
CA LEU A 44 -17.18 -18.40 -21.13
C LEU A 44 -17.94 -18.16 -19.82
N LEU A 45 -17.26 -17.66 -18.79
CA LEU A 45 -17.90 -17.30 -17.51
C LEU A 45 -18.96 -16.19 -17.65
N GLY A 46 -18.70 -15.19 -18.50
CA GLY A 46 -19.70 -14.19 -18.86
C GLY A 46 -20.91 -14.81 -19.57
N LEU A 47 -20.66 -15.72 -20.50
CA LEU A 47 -21.72 -16.44 -21.23
C LEU A 47 -22.53 -17.37 -20.32
N GLU A 48 -21.94 -17.96 -19.29
CA GLU A 48 -22.65 -18.78 -18.28
C GLU A 48 -23.67 -17.97 -17.47
N THR A 49 -23.52 -16.65 -17.42
CA THR A 49 -24.45 -15.76 -16.69
C THR A 49 -25.71 -15.46 -17.50
N ASP A 50 -25.67 -15.62 -18.83
CA ASP A 50 -26.82 -15.37 -19.70
C ASP A 50 -27.67 -16.63 -19.88
N ALA A 51 -28.92 -16.58 -19.39
CA ALA A 51 -29.87 -17.69 -19.48
C ALA A 51 -30.24 -18.08 -20.92
N ARG A 52 -30.27 -17.13 -21.87
CA ARG A 52 -30.59 -17.38 -23.28
C ARG A 52 -29.45 -18.11 -23.98
N VAL A 53 -28.21 -17.72 -23.67
CA VAL A 53 -27.01 -18.41 -24.19
C VAL A 53 -26.91 -19.81 -23.59
N MET A 54 -27.19 -19.96 -22.29
CA MET A 54 -27.16 -21.28 -21.63
C MET A 54 -28.26 -22.22 -22.11
N ALA A 55 -29.40 -21.70 -22.55
CA ALA A 55 -30.48 -22.50 -23.14
C ALA A 55 -30.11 -23.03 -24.54
N SER A 56 -29.37 -22.25 -25.34
CA SER A 56 -29.04 -22.60 -26.73
C SER A 56 -27.72 -23.38 -26.87
N VAL A 57 -26.66 -22.95 -26.16
CA VAL A 57 -25.30 -23.49 -26.31
C VAL A 57 -24.65 -23.86 -24.97
N GLY A 58 -25.43 -23.95 -23.88
CA GLY A 58 -24.90 -24.19 -22.54
C GLY A 58 -24.11 -25.48 -22.37
N GLY A 59 -24.41 -26.51 -23.15
CA GLY A 59 -23.62 -27.75 -23.19
C GLY A 59 -22.19 -27.51 -23.66
N ALA A 60 -22.01 -26.78 -24.77
CA ALA A 60 -20.67 -26.49 -25.30
C ALA A 60 -19.89 -25.54 -24.40
N VAL A 61 -20.56 -24.52 -23.83
CA VAL A 61 -19.91 -23.59 -22.89
C VAL A 61 -19.36 -24.33 -21.67
N ARG A 62 -20.15 -25.21 -21.04
CA ARG A 62 -19.69 -26.03 -19.90
C ARG A 62 -18.58 -27.00 -20.29
N LEU A 63 -18.63 -27.58 -21.49
CA LEU A 63 -17.57 -28.45 -21.98
C LEU A 63 -16.26 -27.68 -22.16
N LEU A 64 -16.30 -26.53 -22.83
CA LEU A 64 -15.12 -25.68 -23.02
C LEU A 64 -14.58 -25.19 -21.67
N ASP A 65 -15.45 -24.82 -20.72
CA ASP A 65 -15.04 -24.44 -19.37
C ASP A 65 -14.27 -25.56 -18.66
N THR A 66 -14.77 -26.79 -18.78
CA THR A 66 -14.13 -27.99 -18.22
C THR A 66 -12.79 -28.27 -18.89
N LEU A 67 -12.69 -28.06 -20.21
CA LEU A 67 -11.42 -28.19 -20.94
C LEU A 67 -10.40 -27.13 -20.51
N CYS A 68 -10.82 -25.87 -20.33
CA CYS A 68 -9.97 -24.82 -19.77
C CYS A 68 -9.45 -25.21 -18.38
N LEU A 69 -10.32 -25.71 -17.50
CA LEU A 69 -9.92 -26.19 -16.18
C LEU A 69 -8.93 -27.36 -16.28
N ALA A 70 -9.15 -28.33 -17.18
CA ALA A 70 -8.23 -29.44 -17.38
C ALA A 70 -6.83 -28.96 -17.80
N VAL A 71 -6.74 -28.00 -18.73
CA VAL A 71 -5.46 -27.38 -19.13
C VAL A 71 -4.75 -26.76 -17.92
N PHE A 72 -5.50 -26.08 -17.05
CA PHE A 72 -4.95 -25.44 -15.85
C PHE A 72 -4.46 -26.43 -14.80
N VAL A 73 -5.16 -27.55 -14.63
CA VAL A 73 -4.72 -28.65 -13.75
C VAL A 73 -3.43 -29.26 -14.28
N VAL A 74 -3.36 -29.54 -15.59
CA VAL A 74 -2.15 -30.07 -16.22
C VAL A 74 -0.98 -29.10 -16.07
N GLU A 75 -1.18 -27.82 -16.38
CA GLU A 75 -0.18 -26.76 -16.19
C GLU A 75 0.34 -26.72 -14.74
N LEU A 76 -0.57 -26.74 -13.77
CA LEU A 76 -0.24 -26.73 -12.35
C LEU A 76 0.55 -27.97 -11.93
N VAL A 77 0.16 -29.16 -12.39
CA VAL A 77 0.88 -30.41 -12.12
C VAL A 77 2.29 -30.37 -12.71
N LEU A 78 2.43 -29.90 -13.96
CA LEU A 78 3.75 -29.74 -14.60
C LEU A 78 4.63 -28.77 -13.80
N LYS A 79 4.08 -27.65 -13.32
CA LYS A 79 4.78 -26.73 -12.41
C LYS A 79 5.17 -27.41 -11.10
N MET A 80 4.27 -28.13 -10.44
CA MET A 80 4.59 -28.83 -9.18
C MET A 80 5.72 -29.86 -9.37
N LEU A 81 5.72 -30.61 -10.49
CA LEU A 81 6.78 -31.57 -10.81
C LEU A 81 8.12 -30.89 -11.13
N ALA A 82 8.09 -29.75 -11.84
CA ALA A 82 9.28 -28.99 -12.19
C ALA A 82 9.95 -28.35 -10.95
N TYR A 83 9.17 -27.66 -10.11
CA TYR A 83 9.70 -26.91 -8.96
C TYR A 83 9.81 -27.74 -7.67
N GLY A 84 9.12 -28.88 -7.57
CA GLY A 84 9.12 -29.73 -6.37
C GLY A 84 8.74 -28.96 -5.10
N THR A 85 9.57 -29.06 -4.06
CA THR A 85 9.36 -28.33 -2.79
C THR A 85 9.52 -26.81 -2.92
N SER A 86 10.24 -26.33 -3.95
CA SER A 86 10.35 -24.90 -4.24
C SER A 86 9.02 -24.30 -4.67
N PHE A 87 8.08 -25.12 -5.15
CA PHE A 87 6.74 -24.70 -5.53
C PHE A 87 6.08 -23.88 -4.42
N TRP A 88 6.11 -24.39 -3.18
CA TRP A 88 5.47 -23.81 -1.99
C TRP A 88 6.12 -22.53 -1.45
N ARG A 89 7.31 -22.16 -1.94
CA ARG A 89 8.03 -20.95 -1.48
C ARG A 89 7.61 -19.68 -2.22
N SER A 90 6.84 -19.80 -3.30
CA SER A 90 6.33 -18.65 -4.06
C SER A 90 4.85 -18.45 -3.78
N GLY A 91 4.49 -17.29 -3.24
CA GLY A 91 3.09 -16.92 -2.99
C GLY A 91 2.23 -16.98 -4.26
N TRP A 92 2.80 -16.65 -5.43
CA TRP A 92 2.10 -16.73 -6.71
C TRP A 92 1.76 -18.16 -7.14
N ARG A 93 2.68 -19.12 -6.89
CA ARG A 93 2.46 -20.54 -7.19
C ARG A 93 1.43 -21.15 -6.23
N VAL A 94 1.51 -20.79 -4.95
CA VAL A 94 0.51 -21.19 -3.94
C VAL A 94 -0.87 -20.61 -4.28
N PHE A 95 -0.95 -19.36 -4.71
CA PHE A 95 -2.21 -18.75 -5.17
C PHE A 95 -2.83 -19.52 -6.34
N ASP A 96 -2.04 -19.82 -7.39
CA ASP A 96 -2.51 -20.62 -8.52
C ASP A 96 -3.03 -22.00 -8.07
N PHE A 97 -2.32 -22.65 -7.14
CA PHE A 97 -2.74 -23.93 -6.57
C PHE A 97 -4.09 -23.82 -5.84
N VAL A 98 -4.27 -22.81 -4.99
CA VAL A 98 -5.52 -22.59 -4.25
C VAL A 98 -6.68 -22.33 -5.21
N VAL A 99 -6.49 -21.48 -6.21
CA VAL A 99 -7.54 -21.10 -7.16
C VAL A 99 -7.96 -22.28 -8.03
N VAL A 100 -7.01 -23.08 -8.55
CA VAL A 100 -7.32 -24.31 -9.28
C VAL A 100 -7.93 -25.37 -8.35
N GLY A 101 -7.47 -25.45 -7.10
CA GLY A 101 -8.02 -26.34 -6.07
C GLY A 101 -9.49 -26.05 -5.77
N ILE A 102 -9.87 -24.79 -5.56
CA ILE A 102 -11.27 -24.37 -5.39
C ILE A 102 -12.11 -24.74 -6.62
N ALA A 103 -11.54 -24.61 -7.82
CA ALA A 103 -12.24 -24.97 -9.06
C ALA A 103 -12.52 -26.47 -9.22
N LEU A 104 -11.71 -27.33 -8.60
CA LEU A 104 -11.88 -28.79 -8.60
C LEU A 104 -12.93 -29.29 -7.60
N VAL A 105 -13.33 -28.47 -6.62
CA VAL A 105 -14.27 -28.92 -5.58
C VAL A 105 -15.63 -29.27 -6.21
N PRO A 106 -16.14 -30.51 -5.99
CA PRO A 106 -17.46 -30.92 -6.45
C PRO A 106 -18.55 -30.05 -5.81
N GLY A 107 -19.48 -29.56 -6.63
CA GLY A 107 -20.48 -28.57 -6.19
C GLY A 107 -21.68 -29.14 -5.40
N ALA A 108 -21.50 -30.16 -4.57
CA ALA A 108 -22.60 -30.78 -3.83
C ALA A 108 -22.58 -30.42 -2.33
N GLY A 109 -23.76 -30.18 -1.76
CA GLY A 109 -23.94 -30.00 -0.32
C GLY A 109 -23.41 -28.67 0.23
N PRO A 110 -22.82 -28.65 1.45
CA PRO A 110 -22.36 -27.43 2.14
C PRO A 110 -21.36 -26.57 1.34
N TRP A 111 -20.71 -27.16 0.34
CA TRP A 111 -19.71 -26.52 -0.51
C TRP A 111 -20.31 -25.74 -1.68
N ALA A 112 -21.63 -25.52 -1.70
CA ALA A 112 -22.30 -24.76 -2.74
C ALA A 112 -21.73 -23.34 -2.92
N VAL A 113 -21.24 -22.70 -1.85
CA VAL A 113 -20.57 -21.39 -1.93
C VAL A 113 -19.24 -21.47 -2.69
N LEU A 114 -18.48 -22.57 -2.54
CA LEU A 114 -17.22 -22.79 -3.27
C LEU A 114 -17.44 -22.92 -4.78
N ARG A 115 -18.65 -23.31 -5.23
CA ARG A 115 -19.04 -23.24 -6.65
C ARG A 115 -18.99 -21.81 -7.15
N SER A 116 -19.56 -20.87 -6.42
CA SER A 116 -19.57 -19.46 -6.83
C SER A 116 -18.16 -18.86 -6.84
N LEU A 117 -17.28 -19.32 -5.94
CA LEU A 117 -15.87 -18.92 -5.91
C LEU A 117 -15.06 -19.39 -7.12
N ARG A 118 -15.60 -20.24 -8.00
CA ARG A 118 -14.95 -20.58 -9.28
C ARG A 118 -14.71 -19.34 -10.14
N VAL A 119 -15.50 -18.27 -9.98
CA VAL A 119 -15.27 -16.96 -10.60
C VAL A 119 -13.85 -16.42 -10.30
N LEU A 120 -13.29 -16.77 -9.14
CA LEU A 120 -11.96 -16.35 -8.72
C LEU A 120 -10.84 -16.87 -9.65
N ARG A 121 -11.09 -17.88 -10.49
CA ARG A 121 -10.10 -18.33 -11.48
C ARG A 121 -9.74 -17.28 -12.51
N VAL A 122 -10.59 -16.28 -12.73
CA VAL A 122 -10.26 -15.10 -13.56
C VAL A 122 -9.08 -14.32 -12.94
N LEU A 123 -8.92 -14.36 -11.61
CA LEU A 123 -7.79 -13.74 -10.92
C LEU A 123 -6.44 -14.38 -11.28
N ARG A 124 -6.40 -15.53 -11.96
CA ARG A 124 -5.15 -16.10 -12.50
C ARG A 124 -4.51 -15.21 -13.56
N LEU A 125 -5.25 -14.29 -14.19
CA LEU A 125 -4.64 -13.23 -14.99
C LEU A 125 -3.61 -12.44 -14.16
N LEU A 126 -3.90 -12.21 -12.86
CA LEU A 126 -3.00 -11.51 -11.96
C LEU A 126 -1.69 -12.26 -11.75
N THR A 127 -1.65 -13.59 -11.84
CA THR A 127 -0.43 -14.39 -11.61
C THR A 127 0.38 -14.62 -12.89
N VAL A 128 -0.29 -14.70 -14.04
CA VAL A 128 0.37 -14.99 -15.32
C VAL A 128 0.91 -13.73 -15.97
N VAL A 129 0.19 -12.59 -15.85
CA VAL A 129 0.57 -11.31 -16.47
C VAL A 129 1.57 -10.55 -15.58
N PRO A 130 2.83 -10.34 -16.03
CA PRO A 130 3.86 -9.68 -15.21
C PRO A 130 3.51 -8.27 -14.74
N SER A 131 2.83 -7.46 -15.57
CA SER A 131 2.43 -6.10 -15.19
C SER A 131 1.40 -6.10 -14.04
N LEU A 132 0.40 -6.97 -14.10
CA LEU A 132 -0.60 -7.12 -13.03
C LEU A 132 0.05 -7.61 -11.72
N ARG A 133 1.00 -8.55 -11.80
CA ARG A 133 1.78 -8.97 -10.63
C ARG A 133 2.52 -7.81 -10.00
N LYS A 134 3.18 -6.96 -10.80
CA LYS A 134 3.92 -5.80 -10.27
C LYS A 134 2.99 -4.85 -9.54
N VAL A 135 1.82 -4.57 -10.11
CA VAL A 135 0.79 -3.72 -9.48
C VAL A 135 0.33 -4.32 -8.14
N VAL A 136 -0.07 -5.59 -8.12
CA VAL A 136 -0.52 -6.26 -6.89
C VAL A 136 0.63 -6.38 -5.87
N ALA A 137 1.85 -6.70 -6.31
CA ALA A 137 3.02 -6.78 -5.43
C ALA A 137 3.35 -5.43 -4.79
N ALA A 138 3.20 -4.32 -5.52
CA ALA A 138 3.36 -2.97 -4.99
C ALA A 138 2.28 -2.68 -3.93
N PHE A 139 1.02 -3.00 -4.20
CA PHE A 139 -0.05 -2.89 -3.20
C PHE A 139 0.23 -3.72 -1.94
N LEU A 140 0.68 -4.97 -2.10
CA LEU A 140 1.01 -5.85 -0.98
C LEU A 140 2.25 -5.39 -0.21
N HIS A 141 3.24 -4.77 -0.87
CA HIS A 141 4.41 -4.18 -0.22
C HIS A 141 4.07 -2.94 0.61
N ALA A 142 3.00 -2.23 0.25
CA ALA A 142 2.52 -1.11 1.07
C ALA A 142 1.92 -1.60 2.40
N ILE A 143 1.21 -2.75 2.41
CA ILE A 143 0.46 -3.26 3.59
C ILE A 143 1.27 -3.30 4.90
N PRO A 144 2.52 -3.82 4.94
CA PRO A 144 3.34 -3.81 6.15
C PRO A 144 3.46 -2.45 6.84
N GLY A 145 3.58 -1.36 6.06
CA GLY A 145 3.66 0.01 6.60
C GLY A 145 2.38 0.47 7.32
N LEU A 146 1.24 -0.17 7.04
CA LEU A 146 -0.06 0.15 7.62
C LEU A 146 -0.39 -0.69 8.86
N LEU A 147 0.33 -1.81 9.10
CA LEU A 147 -0.06 -2.80 10.10
C LEU A 147 -0.22 -2.21 11.51
N GLY A 148 0.62 -1.25 11.90
CA GLY A 148 0.52 -0.60 13.21
C GLY A 148 -0.79 0.16 13.41
N VAL A 149 -1.14 1.04 12.47
CA VAL A 149 -2.37 1.83 12.54
C VAL A 149 -3.60 0.93 12.35
N THR A 150 -3.54 -0.05 11.45
CA THR A 150 -4.61 -1.04 11.27
C THR A 150 -4.85 -1.86 12.54
N ALA A 151 -3.80 -2.24 13.27
CA ALA A 151 -3.93 -2.96 14.54
C ALA A 151 -4.62 -2.11 15.62
N VAL A 152 -4.22 -0.85 15.77
CA VAL A 152 -4.87 0.09 16.69
C VAL A 152 -6.34 0.28 16.34
N MET A 153 -6.66 0.47 15.06
CA MET A 153 -8.04 0.58 14.57
C MET A 153 -8.84 -0.70 14.86
N ALA A 154 -8.25 -1.89 14.65
CA ALA A 154 -8.94 -3.16 14.90
C ALA A 154 -9.29 -3.34 16.39
N ILE A 155 -8.38 -2.98 17.30
CA ILE A 155 -8.63 -3.01 18.76
C ILE A 155 -9.74 -2.03 19.14
N PHE A 156 -9.70 -0.81 18.57
CA PHE A 156 -10.74 0.19 18.78
C PHE A 156 -12.11 -0.31 18.29
N PHE A 157 -12.18 -0.86 17.08
CA PHE A 157 -13.39 -1.44 16.51
C PHE A 157 -13.95 -2.60 17.34
N TYR A 158 -13.08 -3.50 17.80
CA TYR A 158 -13.48 -4.61 18.65
C TYR A 158 -14.07 -4.11 19.97
N THR A 159 -13.40 -3.16 20.63
CA THR A 159 -13.85 -2.58 21.90
C THR A 159 -15.18 -1.85 21.73
N ALA A 160 -15.31 -1.04 20.67
CA ALA A 160 -16.56 -0.35 20.34
C ALA A 160 -17.69 -1.34 20.04
N SER A 161 -17.39 -2.46 19.36
CA SER A 161 -18.37 -3.51 19.07
C SER A 161 -18.88 -4.19 20.35
N VAL A 162 -17.99 -4.51 21.29
CA VAL A 162 -18.38 -5.07 22.59
C VAL A 162 -19.27 -4.10 23.35
N LEU A 163 -18.90 -2.81 23.41
CA LEU A 163 -19.71 -1.77 24.06
C LEU A 163 -21.08 -1.60 23.39
N ALA A 164 -21.13 -1.50 22.06
CA ALA A 164 -22.39 -1.35 21.33
C ALA A 164 -23.32 -2.56 21.55
N THR A 165 -22.75 -3.77 21.59
CA THR A 165 -23.50 -4.99 21.90
C THR A 165 -24.12 -4.94 23.29
N GLN A 166 -23.35 -4.51 24.29
CA GLN A 166 -23.85 -4.42 25.68
C GLN A 166 -24.86 -3.28 25.88
N LEU A 167 -24.67 -2.14 25.20
CA LEU A 167 -25.53 -0.96 25.36
C LEU A 167 -26.84 -1.07 24.57
N PHE A 168 -26.80 -1.63 23.37
CA PHE A 168 -27.92 -1.55 22.41
C PHE A 168 -28.45 -2.91 21.95
N GLY A 169 -27.74 -4.01 22.25
CA GLY A 169 -28.04 -5.34 21.68
C GLY A 169 -29.38 -5.93 22.08
N GLU A 170 -29.88 -5.64 23.29
CA GLU A 170 -31.21 -6.11 23.73
C GLU A 170 -32.35 -5.43 22.97
N THR A 171 -32.24 -4.11 22.76
CA THR A 171 -33.28 -3.30 22.10
C THR A 171 -33.17 -3.30 20.56
N PHE A 172 -31.96 -3.46 20.03
CA PHE A 172 -31.67 -3.43 18.59
C PHE A 172 -30.83 -4.66 18.16
N PRO A 173 -31.36 -5.88 18.32
CA PRO A 173 -30.60 -7.12 18.08
C PRO A 173 -30.14 -7.29 16.62
N GLN A 174 -30.87 -6.72 15.66
CA GLN A 174 -30.52 -6.74 14.24
C GLN A 174 -29.19 -6.01 13.93
N TRP A 175 -28.88 -4.95 14.68
CA TRP A 175 -27.67 -4.14 14.47
C TRP A 175 -26.59 -4.47 15.51
N PHE A 176 -27.00 -4.77 16.74
CA PHE A 176 -26.09 -4.88 17.88
C PHE A 176 -26.28 -6.16 18.71
N GLY A 177 -27.04 -7.15 18.24
CA GLY A 177 -27.37 -8.37 19.02
C GLY A 177 -26.19 -9.31 19.26
N GLY A 178 -25.05 -9.06 18.62
CA GLY A 178 -23.81 -9.78 18.86
C GLY A 178 -22.62 -9.04 18.24
N ILE A 179 -21.40 -9.46 18.60
CA ILE A 179 -20.16 -8.79 18.20
C ILE A 179 -20.05 -8.66 16.67
N GLY A 180 -20.47 -9.67 15.90
CA GLY A 180 -20.46 -9.62 14.44
C GLY A 180 -21.43 -8.60 13.85
N ALA A 181 -22.67 -8.55 14.36
CA ALA A 181 -23.66 -7.55 13.96
C ALA A 181 -23.17 -6.14 14.30
N SER A 182 -22.67 -5.96 15.52
CA SER A 182 -22.10 -4.69 15.99
C SER A 182 -20.91 -4.24 15.17
N LEU A 183 -19.98 -5.14 14.82
CA LEU A 183 -18.84 -4.83 13.94
C LEU A 183 -19.32 -4.38 12.55
N TYR A 184 -20.30 -5.06 11.97
CA TYR A 184 -20.86 -4.68 10.67
C TYR A 184 -21.55 -3.31 10.72
N SER A 185 -22.39 -3.06 11.73
CA SER A 185 -23.08 -1.78 11.92
C SER A 185 -22.10 -0.63 12.17
N LEU A 186 -21.07 -0.85 13.00
CA LEU A 186 -20.01 0.15 13.25
C LEU A 186 -19.17 0.41 12.00
N PHE A 187 -18.95 -0.60 11.15
CA PHE A 187 -18.30 -0.41 9.86
C PHE A 187 -19.14 0.47 8.93
N GLN A 188 -20.46 0.22 8.83
CA GLN A 188 -21.40 1.08 8.10
C GLN A 188 -21.43 2.52 8.64
N ILE A 189 -21.41 2.68 9.96
CA ILE A 189 -21.36 4.02 10.60
C ILE A 189 -20.05 4.73 10.28
N MET A 190 -18.92 4.02 10.29
CA MET A 190 -17.61 4.57 9.93
C MET A 190 -17.55 5.03 8.46
N THR A 191 -18.24 4.35 7.54
CA THR A 191 -18.35 4.81 6.14
C THR A 191 -19.34 5.96 5.96
N LEU A 192 -19.95 6.42 7.06
CA LEU A 192 -20.99 7.45 7.12
C LEU A 192 -22.25 7.09 6.32
N GLU A 193 -22.42 5.81 5.96
CA GLU A 193 -23.57 5.35 5.19
C GLU A 193 -24.79 5.24 6.11
N SER A 194 -25.79 6.09 5.88
CA SER A 194 -27.05 6.12 6.64
C SER A 194 -26.89 6.14 8.16
N TRP A 195 -25.75 6.58 8.69
CA TRP A 195 -25.40 6.41 10.10
C TRP A 195 -26.40 7.09 11.05
N SER A 196 -26.89 8.28 10.70
CA SER A 196 -27.84 9.03 11.52
C SER A 196 -29.27 8.56 11.31
N MET A 197 -29.80 8.70 10.09
CA MET A 197 -31.21 8.38 9.80
C MET A 197 -31.52 6.88 9.87
N GLY A 198 -30.57 6.03 9.46
CA GLY A 198 -30.76 4.59 9.39
C GLY A 198 -30.44 3.84 10.69
N ILE A 199 -29.60 4.41 11.56
CA ILE A 199 -29.19 3.73 12.82
C ILE A 199 -29.36 4.64 14.05
N VAL A 200 -28.60 5.73 14.17
CA VAL A 200 -28.48 6.45 15.45
C VAL A 200 -29.78 7.15 15.88
N ARG A 201 -30.57 7.71 14.95
CA ARG A 201 -31.87 8.32 15.28
C ARG A 201 -32.89 7.31 15.81
N PRO A 202 -33.14 6.17 15.13
CA PRO A 202 -33.92 5.08 15.72
C PRO A 202 -33.41 4.62 17.08
N VAL A 203 -32.08 4.50 17.25
CA VAL A 203 -31.50 4.14 18.56
C VAL A 203 -31.79 5.20 19.62
N MET A 204 -31.75 6.50 19.27
CA MET A 204 -32.02 7.61 20.18
C MET A 204 -33.49 7.71 20.62
N GLU A 205 -34.44 7.10 19.90
CA GLU A 205 -35.83 7.02 20.35
C GLU A 205 -35.98 6.19 21.63
N VAL A 206 -35.08 5.21 21.84
CA VAL A 206 -35.04 4.34 23.03
C VAL A 206 -33.91 4.74 23.98
N HIS A 207 -32.77 5.16 23.44
CA HIS A 207 -31.55 5.54 24.17
C HIS A 207 -31.17 6.99 23.85
N PRO A 208 -31.78 8.00 24.49
CA PRO A 208 -31.62 9.41 24.12
C PRO A 208 -30.17 9.93 24.07
N TYR A 209 -29.27 9.31 24.84
CA TYR A 209 -27.85 9.66 24.90
C TYR A 209 -26.95 8.82 23.98
N ALA A 210 -27.51 8.00 23.09
CA ALA A 210 -26.72 7.15 22.18
C ALA A 210 -25.74 7.95 21.30
N TRP A 211 -26.05 9.22 20.99
CA TRP A 211 -25.13 10.12 20.29
C TRP A 211 -23.78 10.26 21.02
N ALA A 212 -23.74 10.16 22.35
CA ALA A 212 -22.51 10.26 23.14
C ALA A 212 -21.58 9.07 22.94
N PHE A 213 -22.08 7.95 22.40
CA PHE A 213 -21.26 6.84 21.94
C PHE A 213 -20.90 7.00 20.45
N PHE A 214 -21.91 7.21 19.59
CA PHE A 214 -21.71 7.17 18.14
C PHE A 214 -20.94 8.37 17.58
N VAL A 215 -21.16 9.59 18.11
CA VAL A 215 -20.46 10.78 17.62
C VAL A 215 -18.96 10.70 17.93
N PRO A 216 -18.51 10.41 19.16
CA PRO A 216 -17.09 10.19 19.42
C PRO A 216 -16.50 9.03 18.61
N PHE A 217 -17.25 7.93 18.44
CA PHE A 217 -16.82 6.82 17.58
C PHE A 217 -16.53 7.29 16.15
N ILE A 218 -17.45 8.05 15.54
CA ILE A 218 -17.28 8.59 14.18
C ILE A 218 -16.07 9.54 14.11
N MET A 219 -15.92 10.44 15.09
CA MET A 219 -14.80 11.38 15.12
C MET A 219 -13.46 10.66 15.16
N ILE A 220 -13.31 9.67 16.05
CA ILE A 220 -12.09 8.87 16.18
C ILE A 220 -11.88 8.04 14.91
N ALA A 221 -12.89 7.30 14.44
CA ALA A 221 -12.76 6.42 13.29
C ALA A 221 -12.39 7.19 12.01
N THR A 222 -13.08 8.30 11.75
CA THR A 222 -12.82 9.16 10.58
C THR A 222 -11.44 9.78 10.67
N PHE A 223 -11.05 10.32 11.83
CA PHE A 223 -9.73 10.90 12.04
C PHE A 223 -8.61 9.87 11.82
N THR A 224 -8.76 8.66 12.36
CA THR A 224 -7.76 7.61 12.17
C THR A 224 -7.70 7.12 10.73
N ILE A 225 -8.81 7.02 9.99
CA ILE A 225 -8.77 6.72 8.55
C ILE A 225 -8.06 7.82 7.77
N LEU A 226 -8.35 9.08 8.05
CA LEU A 226 -7.66 10.20 7.39
C LEU A 226 -6.17 10.18 7.67
N ASN A 227 -5.77 9.95 8.92
CA ASN A 227 -4.36 9.82 9.29
C ASN A 227 -3.68 8.60 8.68
N LEU A 228 -4.41 7.48 8.51
CA LEU A 228 -3.92 6.32 7.78
C LEU A 228 -3.63 6.71 6.32
N PHE A 229 -4.55 7.41 5.66
CA PHE A 229 -4.38 7.85 4.27
C PHE A 229 -3.20 8.80 4.11
N ILE A 230 -3.09 9.81 5.00
CA ILE A 230 -1.95 10.73 5.03
C ILE A 230 -0.66 9.96 5.27
N GLY A 231 -0.65 9.02 6.23
CA GLY A 231 0.52 8.19 6.54
C GLY A 231 0.99 7.38 5.33
N ILE A 232 0.06 6.79 4.56
CA ILE A 232 0.39 6.06 3.32
C ILE A 232 0.99 7.00 2.28
N ILE A 233 0.37 8.16 2.05
CA ILE A 233 0.86 9.13 1.05
C ILE A 233 2.26 9.62 1.44
N VAL A 234 2.44 10.01 2.69
CA VAL A 234 3.73 10.53 3.19
C VAL A 234 4.80 9.44 3.09
N SER A 235 4.51 8.22 3.54
CA SER A 235 5.44 7.09 3.43
C SER A 235 5.82 6.80 1.98
N THR A 236 4.84 6.82 1.07
CA THR A 236 5.08 6.58 -0.37
C THR A 236 5.94 7.69 -0.99
N MET A 237 5.67 8.95 -0.65
CA MET A 237 6.43 10.11 -1.16
C MET A 237 7.86 10.14 -0.62
N GLN A 238 8.06 9.75 0.65
CA GLN A 238 9.38 9.61 1.25
C GLN A 238 10.19 8.50 0.57
N GLU A 239 9.59 7.34 0.31
CA GLU A 239 10.25 6.24 -0.39
C GLU A 239 10.70 6.64 -1.80
N LEU A 240 9.88 7.41 -2.53
CA LEU A 240 10.23 7.95 -3.85
C LEU A 240 11.32 9.03 -3.78
N ALA A 241 11.33 9.87 -2.75
CA ALA A 241 12.33 10.92 -2.56
C ALA A 241 13.71 10.38 -2.16
N THR A 242 13.75 9.22 -1.49
CA THR A 242 15.01 8.53 -1.11
C THR A 242 15.50 7.50 -2.13
N GLY A 243 14.93 7.49 -3.35
CA GLY A 243 15.42 6.64 -4.44
C GLY A 243 16.91 6.87 -4.72
N PRO A 244 17.66 5.85 -5.20
CA PRO A 244 19.11 5.90 -5.29
C PRO A 244 19.56 7.11 -6.10
N GLU A 245 20.46 7.92 -5.53
CA GLU A 245 21.06 9.04 -6.26
C GLU A 245 21.62 8.53 -7.60
N PRO A 246 21.45 9.30 -8.69
CA PRO A 246 22.09 8.96 -9.95
C PRO A 246 23.60 8.89 -9.70
N VAL A 247 24.17 7.70 -9.90
CA VAL A 247 25.62 7.50 -9.91
C VAL A 247 26.19 8.55 -10.85
N PRO A 248 27.12 9.43 -10.41
CA PRO A 248 27.68 10.43 -11.29
C PRO A 248 28.33 9.71 -12.48
N GLU A 249 27.74 9.89 -13.65
CA GLU A 249 28.33 9.44 -14.91
C GLU A 249 29.74 10.03 -14.99
N HIS A 250 30.74 9.17 -14.90
CA HIS A 250 32.08 9.54 -15.33
C HIS A 250 32.00 9.72 -16.84
N GLY A 251 31.84 10.98 -17.26
CA GLY A 251 31.73 11.36 -18.65
C GLY A 251 32.89 10.78 -19.48
N PRO A 252 32.65 10.35 -20.72
CA PRO A 252 33.70 9.80 -21.56
C PRO A 252 34.59 10.94 -22.05
N GLY A 253 35.89 10.85 -21.77
CA GLY A 253 36.91 11.66 -22.45
C GLY A 253 37.57 12.71 -21.57
N THR A 254 38.66 12.31 -20.92
CA THR A 254 39.89 13.10 -21.00
C THR A 254 41.04 12.12 -21.06
N GLU A 255 41.64 12.03 -22.25
CA GLU A 255 42.67 11.09 -22.62
C GLU A 255 43.94 11.22 -21.79
N THR A 256 44.53 10.05 -21.55
CA THR A 256 45.96 9.75 -21.61
C THR A 256 46.89 10.89 -22.07
N ALA A 257 47.62 11.47 -21.11
CA ALA A 257 48.98 11.98 -21.25
C ALA A 257 49.56 12.09 -19.82
N ALA A 258 50.71 11.57 -19.43
CA ALA A 258 51.80 10.95 -20.13
C ALA A 258 52.51 10.02 -19.13
N ALA A 259 52.96 8.86 -19.61
CA ALA A 259 54.01 8.11 -18.95
C ALA A 259 55.35 8.80 -19.25
N THR A 260 56.02 9.33 -18.23
CA THR A 260 57.45 9.65 -18.27
C THR A 260 58.13 8.97 -17.08
N VAL A 261 59.05 8.08 -17.42
CA VAL A 261 59.90 7.30 -16.53
C VAL A 261 60.94 8.22 -15.88
N SER A 262 61.14 8.10 -14.56
CA SER A 262 62.43 8.37 -13.90
C SER A 262 62.53 7.58 -12.57
N PRO A 263 63.70 7.06 -12.17
CA PRO A 263 63.80 5.90 -11.28
C PRO A 263 64.15 6.22 -9.81
N ALA A 264 63.85 5.22 -8.96
CA ALA A 264 64.50 4.85 -7.70
C ALA A 264 64.60 5.88 -6.54
N ALA A 265 63.82 5.63 -5.48
CA ALA A 265 64.17 5.92 -4.08
C ALA A 265 63.50 4.88 -3.14
N PRO A 266 64.10 4.54 -1.98
CA PRO A 266 64.06 3.18 -1.43
C PRO A 266 62.81 2.85 -0.61
N ALA A 267 62.54 1.55 -0.50
CA ALA A 267 61.51 0.98 0.36
C ALA A 267 61.77 1.32 1.84
N VAL A 268 60.79 1.99 2.48
CA VAL A 268 60.72 2.12 3.94
C VAL A 268 59.91 0.93 4.47
N PRO A 269 60.40 0.14 5.44
CA PRO A 269 59.64 -0.98 5.99
C PRO A 269 58.43 -0.46 6.76
N ALA A 270 57.26 -0.97 6.41
CA ALA A 270 56.01 -0.70 7.11
C ALA A 270 55.98 -1.45 8.46
N THR A 271 56.49 -0.82 9.51
CA THR A 271 56.20 -1.22 10.89
C THR A 271 55.98 0.03 11.75
N LEU A 272 54.78 0.59 11.68
CA LEU A 272 54.28 1.52 12.70
C LEU A 272 53.54 0.68 13.77
N PRO A 273 53.91 0.75 15.05
CA PRO A 273 53.15 0.09 16.11
C PRO A 273 51.78 0.74 16.22
N ALA A 274 50.73 -0.08 16.32
CA ALA A 274 49.38 0.41 16.58
C ALA A 274 49.35 1.12 17.93
N LEU A 275 49.09 2.43 17.92
CA LEU A 275 48.80 3.18 19.14
C LEU A 275 47.47 2.65 19.74
N PRO A 276 47.39 2.41 21.07
CA PRO A 276 46.13 2.03 21.69
C PRO A 276 45.14 3.19 21.58
N ARG A 277 43.96 2.95 21.01
CA ARG A 277 42.86 3.91 21.16
C ARG A 277 42.38 3.86 22.60
N PRO A 278 42.29 5.00 23.33
CA PRO A 278 41.61 5.01 24.61
C PRO A 278 40.13 4.65 24.37
N ALA A 279 39.57 3.83 25.24
CA ALA A 279 38.15 3.53 25.21
C ALA A 279 37.38 4.83 25.51
N ALA A 280 36.74 5.40 24.49
CA ALA A 280 35.86 6.55 24.67
C ALA A 280 34.74 6.15 25.62
N THR A 281 34.70 6.78 26.79
CA THR A 281 33.57 6.65 27.72
C THR A 281 32.38 7.39 27.14
N GLN A 282 31.18 7.02 27.58
CA GLN A 282 29.91 7.58 27.09
C GLN A 282 29.83 9.11 27.27
N ASP A 283 30.65 9.69 28.15
CA ASP A 283 30.81 11.13 28.38
C ASP A 283 31.63 11.85 27.30
N ASP A 284 32.60 11.18 26.65
CA ASP A 284 33.43 11.79 25.59
C ASP A 284 32.63 12.00 24.30
N ALA A 285 31.73 11.06 23.97
CA ALA A 285 30.85 11.18 22.81
C ALA A 285 29.82 12.31 22.99
N ALA A 286 29.34 12.52 24.22
CA ALA A 286 28.43 13.63 24.53
C ALA A 286 29.14 14.99 24.37
N ALA A 287 30.39 15.10 24.82
CA ALA A 287 31.20 16.31 24.67
C ALA A 287 31.51 16.64 23.20
N GLU A 288 31.84 15.64 22.38
CA GLU A 288 32.03 15.85 20.93
C GLU A 288 30.75 16.28 20.22
N THR A 289 29.60 15.70 20.59
CA THR A 289 28.31 16.07 20.01
C THR A 289 27.94 17.51 20.35
N LEU A 290 28.20 17.94 21.59
CA LEU A 290 27.96 19.31 22.05
C LEU A 290 28.90 20.32 21.38
N ALA A 291 30.17 19.95 21.17
CA ALA A 291 31.14 20.74 20.42
C ALA A 291 30.77 20.89 18.93
N LEU A 292 30.15 19.85 18.35
CA LEU A 292 29.70 19.89 16.96
C LEU A 292 28.46 20.80 16.81
N ILE A 293 27.50 20.68 17.73
CA ILE A 293 26.27 21.51 17.73
C ILE A 293 26.63 22.99 17.91
N THR A 294 27.52 23.32 18.85
CA THR A 294 27.95 24.71 19.07
C THR A 294 28.66 25.32 17.87
N ARG A 295 29.53 24.56 17.18
CA ARG A 295 30.14 25.01 15.92
C ARG A 295 29.10 25.25 14.83
N LEU A 296 28.11 24.37 14.70
CA LEU A 296 27.06 24.50 13.69
C LEU A 296 26.17 25.73 13.93
N GLU A 297 25.88 26.04 15.20
CA GLU A 297 25.14 27.26 15.57
C GLU A 297 25.90 28.53 15.20
N ASP A 298 27.22 28.56 15.42
CA ASP A 298 28.03 29.74 15.09
C ASP A 298 28.14 29.94 13.58
N ASP A 299 28.30 28.87 12.80
CA ASP A 299 28.27 28.95 11.34
C ASP A 299 26.91 29.44 10.81
N LEU A 300 25.81 28.99 11.40
CA LEU A 300 24.47 29.47 11.06
C LEU A 300 24.25 30.95 11.43
N ARG A 301 24.80 31.41 12.57
CA ARG A 301 24.77 32.83 12.95
C ARG A 301 25.53 33.69 11.93
N LEU A 302 26.71 33.23 11.50
CA LEU A 302 27.52 33.93 10.49
C LEU A 302 26.83 33.98 9.12
N LEU A 303 26.15 32.90 8.72
CA LEU A 303 25.36 32.87 7.50
C LEU A 303 24.15 33.79 7.58
N ARG A 304 23.44 33.81 8.72
CA ARG A 304 22.31 34.73 8.92
C ARG A 304 22.74 36.20 8.84
N ALA A 305 23.88 36.54 9.44
CA ALA A 305 24.46 37.87 9.36
C ALA A 305 24.87 38.29 7.93
N ARG A 306 25.11 37.33 7.02
CA ARG A 306 25.37 37.59 5.59
C ARG A 306 24.10 37.74 4.76
N VAL A 307 22.97 37.20 5.22
CA VAL A 307 21.71 37.15 4.46
C VAL A 307 20.77 38.32 4.80
N GLU A 308 20.88 38.92 5.99
CA GLU A 308 20.17 40.17 6.32
C GLU A 308 21.01 41.40 5.92
N PRO A 309 20.68 42.16 4.86
CA PRO A 309 21.31 43.43 4.60
C PRO A 309 20.77 44.45 5.60
N THR A 310 21.68 45.10 6.31
CA THR A 310 21.50 46.26 7.19
C THR A 310 20.35 47.18 6.72
N ALA A 311 19.19 47.10 7.38
CA ALA A 311 18.18 48.13 7.30
C ALA A 311 18.70 49.37 8.06
N ALA A 312 19.30 50.32 7.33
CA ALA A 312 19.67 51.62 7.86
C ALA A 312 18.40 52.42 8.27
N PRO A 313 18.44 53.24 9.32
CA PRO A 313 17.27 53.95 9.81
C PRO A 313 16.98 55.15 8.90
N ALA A 314 15.84 55.15 8.23
CA ALA A 314 15.35 56.32 7.51
C ALA A 314 14.70 57.32 8.49
N THR A 315 15.32 58.48 8.59
CA THR A 315 14.83 59.72 9.19
C THR A 315 13.50 60.19 8.56
N GLY A 316 12.57 60.70 9.37
CA GLY A 316 11.21 61.14 8.99
C GLY A 316 11.13 62.37 8.05
N PRO A 317 9.91 62.90 7.80
CA PRO A 317 9.30 63.76 8.82
C PRO A 317 7.77 63.66 9.00
N THR A 318 7.37 64.14 10.17
CA THR A 318 6.04 64.51 10.70
C THR A 318 5.22 65.49 9.87
N VAL A 319 3.91 65.24 9.72
CA VAL A 319 2.79 66.23 9.61
C VAL A 319 1.52 65.54 10.13
N ARG A 320 1.09 65.78 11.38
CA ARG A 320 0.17 66.80 11.93
C ARG A 320 -1.31 66.66 11.48
N THR A 321 -2.15 66.44 12.49
CA THR A 321 -3.61 66.40 12.54
C THR A 321 -4.28 67.68 12.03
N ASP A 322 -5.50 67.59 11.48
CA ASP A 322 -6.59 68.53 11.81
C ASP A 322 -8.01 68.03 11.43
N HIS A 323 -8.96 68.50 12.22
CA HIS A 323 -10.41 68.27 12.29
C HIS A 323 -11.21 68.56 11.00
N ALA A 324 -12.37 67.90 10.84
CA ALA A 324 -13.72 68.53 10.93
C ALA A 324 -14.84 67.73 10.22
N ALA A 325 -15.95 67.50 10.92
CA ALA A 325 -17.29 67.31 10.33
C ALA A 325 -17.82 68.67 9.81
N PRO A 326 -18.80 68.74 8.89
CA PRO A 326 -20.24 68.51 9.17
C PRO A 326 -20.90 67.67 8.04
N GLY A 327 -22.12 67.15 8.06
CA GLY A 327 -23.38 67.57 8.66
C GLY A 327 -24.43 67.56 7.54
N ASN A 328 -25.45 66.71 7.72
CA ASN A 328 -26.83 66.70 7.20
C ASN A 328 -27.19 67.18 5.78
N ASP A 329 -27.94 66.34 5.07
CA ASP A 329 -29.22 66.61 4.37
C ASP A 329 -29.56 65.36 3.53
N GLU A 330 -30.78 64.90 3.24
CA GLU A 330 -32.13 64.99 3.77
C GLU A 330 -32.96 64.00 2.89
N ALA A 331 -34.05 63.45 3.44
CA ALA A 331 -35.22 62.83 2.76
C ALA A 331 -35.19 61.37 2.23
N PRO A 332 -36.15 60.53 2.71
CA PRO A 332 -36.70 59.40 1.97
C PRO A 332 -38.17 59.63 1.57
N ALA A 333 -38.54 59.20 0.35
CA ALA A 333 -39.91 58.98 -0.11
C ALA A 333 -39.86 57.88 -1.20
N PRO A 334 -40.88 57.00 -1.37
CA PRO A 334 -42.24 57.43 -1.65
C PRO A 334 -43.37 56.65 -0.94
N GLY A 335 -44.51 57.32 -0.75
CA GLY A 335 -45.83 56.69 -0.59
C GLY A 335 -46.32 56.09 -1.92
N VAL A 336 -47.50 55.52 -2.11
CA VAL A 336 -48.72 55.19 -1.35
C VAL A 336 -49.70 54.67 -2.43
N ASN A 337 -50.67 53.84 -2.04
CA ASN A 337 -51.95 53.43 -2.68
C ASN A 337 -51.98 51.93 -3.00
N ARG A 338 -52.96 51.15 -2.55
CA ARG A 338 -54.24 51.43 -1.90
C ARG A 338 -54.68 50.19 -1.14
#